data_AF-A0A7C7G2S2-F1
#
_entry.id   AF-A0A7C7G2S2-F1
#
_cell.length_a   1.000
_cell.length_b   1.000
_cell.length_c   1.000
_cell.angle_alpha   90.00
_cell.angle_beta   90.00
_cell.angle_gamma   90.00
#
_symmetry.space_group_name_H-M   'P 1'
#
loop_
_entity.id
_entity.type
_entity.pdbx_description
1 polymer ?
#
loop_
_entity_poly.entity_id
_entity_poly.type
_entity_poly.pdbx_seq_one_letter_code
_entity_poly.pdbx_strand_id
1 'polypeptide(L)'
;MAVTKKLNIRQLLKKNINKSKVFQNLAYGAAKKKIEGLKKETLREFNQHPVTKELEKGTSGMNSSLLGGRGNFFGFLGFHKGQQPVEIIRDIFEDHIKLRSRKPKLKKVSATSFTWEFDISVPSKTEIYAVTPMTWSSRSWVKGVERGVTNYTKTVFRESPQSRSGVALQSKQNVNFITFSPTPYITSLLDKLKKKLK
;
A
#
# COMPACT_ATOMS: atom_id res chain seq x y z
N MET A 1 12.15 62.97 21.37
CA MET A 1 12.90 61.71 21.51
C MET A 1 12.44 60.74 20.44
N ALA A 2 13.31 60.35 19.50
CA ALA A 2 13.02 59.29 18.54
C ALA A 2 13.63 57.97 19.04
N VAL A 3 12.82 56.93 19.17
CA VAL A 3 13.26 55.59 19.59
C VAL A 3 13.38 54.72 18.34
N THR A 4 14.61 54.34 17.98
CA THR A 4 14.88 53.39 16.91
C THR A 4 15.03 51.97 17.47
N LYS A 5 14.07 51.08 17.17
CA LYS A 5 14.15 49.64 17.48
C LYS A 5 14.41 48.84 16.21
N LYS A 6 15.36 47.88 16.27
CA LYS A 6 15.59 46.92 15.18
C LYS A 6 14.36 46.02 15.01
N LEU A 7 13.75 46.05 13.83
CA LEU A 7 12.60 45.22 13.49
C LEU A 7 13.07 43.82 13.04
N ASN A 8 12.64 42.76 13.74
CA ASN A 8 12.92 41.39 13.30
C ASN A 8 11.85 40.90 12.30
N ILE A 9 12.05 41.24 11.02
CA ILE A 9 11.13 40.93 9.91
C ILE A 9 10.78 39.44 9.84
N ARG A 10 11.75 38.55 10.08
CA ARG A 10 11.53 37.09 10.04
C ARG A 10 10.52 36.64 11.09
N GLN A 11 10.60 37.17 12.31
CA GLN A 11 9.70 36.82 13.40
C GLN A 11 8.27 37.34 13.14
N LEU A 12 8.17 38.52 12.52
CA LEU A 12 6.92 39.14 12.10
C LEU A 12 6.23 38.31 11.00
N LEU A 13 6.99 37.91 9.97
CA LEU A 13 6.52 37.01 8.91
C LEU A 13 6.08 35.66 9.47
N LYS A 14 6.88 35.04 10.36
CA LYS A 14 6.53 33.77 11.00
C LYS A 14 5.19 33.86 11.75
N LYS A 15 4.97 34.95 12.49
CA LYS A 15 3.72 35.16 13.25
C LYS A 15 2.52 35.37 12.32
N ASN A 16 2.68 36.16 11.26
CA ASN A 16 1.59 36.45 10.32
C ASN A 16 1.23 35.25 9.44
N ILE A 17 2.22 34.55 8.89
CA ILE A 17 2.01 33.34 8.08
C ILE A 17 1.37 32.25 8.93
N ASN A 18 1.87 32.01 10.14
CA ASN A 18 1.34 30.97 11.01
C ASN A 18 -0.11 31.22 11.43
N LYS A 19 -0.54 32.48 11.60
CA LYS A 19 -1.91 32.84 12.02
C LYS A 19 -2.89 33.02 10.86
N SER A 20 -2.39 33.16 9.64
CA SER A 20 -3.25 33.42 8.48
C SER A 20 -4.00 32.16 8.04
N LYS A 21 -5.33 32.19 8.16
CA LYS A 21 -6.23 31.15 7.63
C LYS A 21 -6.09 31.01 6.11
N VAL A 22 -5.82 32.10 5.39
CA VAL A 22 -5.66 32.08 3.92
C VAL A 22 -4.45 31.24 3.53
N PHE A 23 -3.27 31.49 4.13
CA PHE A 23 -2.07 30.71 3.85
C PHE A 23 -2.20 29.25 4.30
N GLN A 24 -2.84 29.00 5.44
CA GLN A 24 -3.13 27.63 5.88
C GLN A 24 -4.04 26.89 4.90
N ASN A 25 -5.11 27.53 4.41
CA ASN A 25 -6.05 26.93 3.46
C ASN A 25 -5.39 26.67 2.10
N LEU A 26 -4.57 27.60 1.60
CA LEU A 26 -3.80 27.40 0.37
C LEU A 26 -2.81 26.24 0.50
N ALA A 27 -2.05 26.20 1.60
CA ALA A 27 -1.13 25.10 1.88
C ALA A 27 -1.87 23.76 1.98
N TYR A 28 -3.02 23.73 2.65
CA TYR A 28 -3.85 22.54 2.79
C TYR A 28 -4.41 22.09 1.44
N GLY A 29 -4.90 23.00 0.61
CA GLY A 29 -5.40 22.69 -0.73
C GLY A 29 -4.32 22.08 -1.62
N ALA A 30 -3.11 22.65 -1.60
CA ALA A 30 -1.96 22.11 -2.33
C ALA A 30 -1.54 20.73 -1.83
N ALA A 31 -1.44 20.55 -0.50
CA ALA A 31 -1.10 19.27 0.11
C ALA A 31 -2.15 18.19 -0.18
N LYS A 32 -3.44 18.54 -0.07
CA LYS A 32 -4.55 17.64 -0.38
C LYS A 32 -4.50 17.20 -1.84
N LYS A 33 -4.33 18.13 -2.78
CA LYS A 33 -4.21 17.81 -4.21
C LYS A 33 -3.04 16.87 -4.49
N LYS A 34 -1.88 17.10 -3.86
CA LYS A 34 -0.71 16.21 -4.00
C LYS A 34 -0.99 14.81 -3.46
N ILE A 35 -1.59 14.69 -2.27
CA ILE A 35 -1.88 13.39 -1.64
C ILE A 35 -2.94 12.62 -2.40
N GLU A 36 -4.02 13.27 -2.85
CA GLU A 36 -5.03 12.64 -3.70
C GLU A 36 -4.43 12.13 -5.02
N GLY A 37 -3.51 12.89 -5.62
CA GLY A 37 -2.77 12.43 -6.80
C GLY A 37 -1.94 11.18 -6.52
N LEU A 38 -1.17 11.19 -5.42
CA LEU A 38 -0.35 10.04 -5.01
C LEU A 38 -1.18 8.82 -4.63
N LYS A 39 -2.34 9.02 -3.98
CA LYS A 39 -3.29 7.96 -3.65
C LYS A 39 -3.80 7.29 -4.92
N LYS A 40 -4.28 8.07 -5.89
CA LYS A 40 -4.76 7.55 -7.19
C LYS A 40 -3.66 6.80 -7.94
N GLU A 41 -2.44 7.34 -7.94
CA GLU A 41 -1.31 6.68 -8.57
C GLU A 41 -0.97 5.35 -7.88
N THR A 42 -0.94 5.32 -6.55
CA THR A 42 -0.67 4.11 -5.76
C THR A 42 -1.73 3.03 -6.00
N LEU A 43 -3.01 3.41 -6.01
CA LEU A 43 -4.12 2.50 -6.32
C LEU A 43 -4.04 1.97 -7.76
N ARG A 44 -3.63 2.82 -8.71
CA ARG A 44 -3.40 2.39 -10.09
C ARG A 44 -2.24 1.40 -10.19
N GLU A 45 -1.09 1.70 -9.57
CA GLU A 45 0.06 0.78 -9.53
C GLU A 45 -0.34 -0.55 -8.87
N PHE A 46 -1.12 -0.50 -7.78
CA PHE A 46 -1.66 -1.66 -7.09
C PHE A 46 -2.54 -2.51 -8.01
N ASN A 47 -3.56 -1.94 -8.65
CA ASN A 47 -4.47 -2.68 -9.55
C ASN A 47 -3.74 -3.23 -10.78
N GLN A 48 -2.69 -2.54 -11.25
CA GLN A 48 -1.92 -2.98 -12.41
C GLN A 48 -0.89 -4.08 -12.08
N HIS A 49 -0.60 -4.29 -10.80
CA HIS A 49 0.42 -5.23 -10.36
C HIS A 49 0.07 -6.68 -10.75
N PRO A 50 1.05 -7.50 -11.20
CA PRO A 50 0.81 -8.89 -11.58
C PRO A 50 0.10 -9.72 -10.51
N VAL A 51 0.53 -9.58 -9.25
CA VAL A 51 -0.10 -10.23 -8.09
C VAL A 51 -1.58 -9.87 -7.96
N THR A 52 -1.93 -8.59 -8.06
CA THR A 52 -3.32 -8.14 -7.97
C THR A 52 -4.16 -8.74 -9.08
N LYS A 53 -3.69 -8.62 -10.33
CA LYS A 53 -4.40 -9.16 -11.49
C LYS A 53 -4.63 -10.67 -11.41
N GLU A 54 -3.67 -11.42 -10.89
CA GLU A 54 -3.80 -12.87 -10.74
C GLU A 54 -4.76 -13.25 -9.61
N LEU A 55 -4.79 -12.49 -8.52
CA LEU A 55 -5.75 -12.69 -7.44
C LEU A 55 -7.18 -12.32 -7.86
N GLU A 56 -7.36 -11.26 -8.65
CA GLU A 56 -8.66 -10.83 -9.16
C GLU A 56 -9.27 -11.82 -10.16
N LYS A 57 -8.44 -12.56 -10.89
CA LYS A 57 -8.92 -13.67 -11.74
C LYS A 57 -9.54 -14.82 -10.94
N GLY A 58 -9.32 -14.86 -9.63
CA GLY A 58 -9.86 -15.89 -8.74
C GLY A 58 -9.54 -17.30 -9.23
N THR A 59 -10.54 -18.18 -9.22
CA THR A 59 -10.40 -19.60 -9.60
C THR A 59 -10.20 -19.81 -11.11
N SER A 60 -10.48 -18.81 -11.94
CA SER A 60 -10.39 -18.93 -13.41
C SER A 60 -8.97 -18.71 -13.94
N GLY A 61 -8.04 -18.18 -13.13
CA GLY A 61 -6.67 -17.85 -13.55
C GLY A 61 -5.68 -19.03 -13.50
N MET A 62 -5.77 -20.00 -14.40
CA MET A 62 -4.97 -21.26 -14.38
C MET A 62 -3.54 -21.15 -14.95
N ASN A 63 -3.14 -20.00 -15.49
CA ASN A 63 -1.81 -19.75 -16.08
C ASN A 63 -1.10 -18.62 -15.32
N SER A 64 -0.86 -18.85 -14.02
CA SER A 64 -0.15 -17.89 -13.19
C SER A 64 1.33 -17.78 -13.58
N SER A 65 1.76 -16.55 -13.88
CA SER A 65 3.17 -16.23 -14.13
C SER A 65 4.01 -16.33 -12.85
N LEU A 66 3.39 -16.09 -11.68
CA LEU A 66 4.03 -16.20 -10.36
C LEU A 66 4.35 -17.65 -9.96
N LEU A 67 3.73 -18.61 -10.64
CA LEU A 67 3.88 -20.05 -10.43
C LEU A 67 4.62 -20.75 -11.59
N GLY A 68 5.37 -20.00 -12.41
CA GLY A 68 6.13 -20.54 -13.53
C GLY A 68 5.28 -20.78 -14.78
N GLY A 69 4.19 -20.02 -14.94
CA GLY A 69 3.29 -20.09 -16.10
C GLY A 69 2.23 -21.19 -16.00
N ARG A 70 2.07 -21.82 -14.83
CA ARG A 70 1.14 -22.94 -14.61
C ARG A 70 0.40 -22.78 -13.29
N GLY A 71 -0.84 -23.27 -13.25
CA GLY A 71 -1.64 -23.31 -12.03
C GLY A 71 -2.27 -21.98 -11.65
N ASN A 72 -3.00 -22.01 -10.54
CA ASN A 72 -3.86 -20.93 -10.09
C ASN A 72 -3.35 -20.27 -8.81
N PHE A 73 -2.93 -19.01 -8.89
CA PHE A 73 -2.32 -18.30 -7.74
C PHE A 73 -3.28 -18.10 -6.57
N PHE A 74 -4.55 -17.79 -6.87
CA PHE A 74 -5.59 -17.61 -5.86
C PHE A 74 -5.83 -18.89 -5.04
N GLY A 75 -5.95 -20.03 -5.73
CA GLY A 75 -6.10 -21.33 -5.12
C GLY A 75 -4.84 -21.80 -4.41
N PHE A 76 -3.67 -21.49 -4.96
CA PHE A 76 -2.37 -21.78 -4.34
C PHE A 76 -2.23 -21.15 -2.96
N LEU A 77 -2.65 -19.88 -2.81
CA LEU A 77 -2.68 -19.20 -1.51
C LEU A 77 -3.79 -19.71 -0.58
N GLY A 78 -4.68 -20.57 -1.07
CA GLY A 78 -5.69 -21.25 -0.26
C GLY A 78 -6.91 -20.39 0.08
N PHE A 79 -7.22 -19.40 -0.76
CA PHE A 79 -8.44 -18.61 -0.62
C PHE A 79 -9.69 -19.42 -0.95
N HIS A 80 -10.81 -19.03 -0.35
CA HIS A 80 -12.11 -19.64 -0.64
C HIS A 80 -12.65 -19.15 -1.98
N LYS A 81 -13.40 -19.98 -2.69
CA LYS A 81 -14.07 -19.56 -3.94
C LYS A 81 -14.91 -18.30 -3.69
N GLY A 82 -14.72 -17.27 -4.53
CA GLY A 82 -15.42 -15.99 -4.42
C GLY A 82 -14.85 -14.99 -3.40
N GLN A 83 -13.83 -15.37 -2.63
CA GLN A 83 -13.16 -14.45 -1.71
C GLN A 83 -12.43 -13.34 -2.49
N GLN A 84 -12.45 -12.11 -1.97
CA GLN A 84 -11.80 -10.95 -2.59
C GLN A 84 -10.70 -10.38 -1.68
N PRO A 85 -9.53 -11.05 -1.57
CA PRO A 85 -8.48 -10.66 -0.63
C PRO A 85 -7.81 -9.31 -0.96
N VAL A 86 -7.91 -8.89 -2.23
CA VAL A 86 -7.34 -7.64 -2.75
C VAL A 86 -8.11 -6.41 -2.25
N GLU A 87 -9.43 -6.52 -2.06
CA GLU A 87 -10.28 -5.39 -1.62
C GLU A 87 -9.85 -4.85 -0.26
N ILE A 88 -9.50 -5.73 0.68
CA ILE A 88 -9.02 -5.33 2.02
C ILE A 88 -7.84 -4.35 1.91
N ILE A 89 -6.93 -4.59 0.96
CA ILE A 89 -5.77 -3.71 0.76
C ILE A 89 -6.18 -2.41 0.04
N ARG A 90 -7.12 -2.50 -0.90
CA ARG A 90 -7.67 -1.34 -1.61
C ARG A 90 -8.32 -0.37 -0.63
N ASP A 91 -9.16 -0.88 0.27
CA ASP A 91 -9.84 -0.12 1.32
C ASP A 91 -8.83 0.56 2.24
N ILE A 92 -7.79 -0.16 2.67
CA ILE A 92 -6.71 0.40 3.50
C ILE A 92 -5.99 1.55 2.78
N PHE A 93 -5.68 1.40 1.50
CA PHE A 93 -5.06 2.48 0.73
C PHE A 93 -6.00 3.68 0.55
N GLU A 94 -7.29 3.43 0.37
CA GLU A 94 -8.27 4.50 0.25
C GLU A 94 -8.48 5.27 1.56
N ASP A 95 -8.51 4.56 2.68
CA ASP A 95 -8.83 5.11 3.99
C ASP A 95 -7.62 5.68 4.72
N HIS A 96 -6.45 5.05 4.60
CA HIS A 96 -5.27 5.43 5.38
C HIS A 96 -4.41 6.46 4.66
N ILE A 97 -4.43 6.57 3.32
CA ILE A 97 -3.63 7.56 2.57
C ILE A 97 -4.37 8.91 2.55
N LYS A 98 -4.23 9.68 3.63
CA LYS A 98 -4.87 10.99 3.79
C LYS A 98 -4.11 11.92 4.72
N LEU A 99 -4.43 13.21 4.65
CA LEU A 99 -3.95 14.20 5.63
C LEU A 99 -4.55 13.90 7.01
N ARG A 100 -3.70 13.78 8.03
CA ARG A 100 -4.13 13.59 9.42
C ARG A 100 -4.68 14.87 10.03
N SER A 101 -4.13 16.01 9.61
CA SER A 101 -4.51 17.32 10.14
C SER A 101 -4.73 18.32 9.01
N ARG A 102 -5.73 19.19 9.21
CA ARG A 102 -5.95 20.38 8.38
C ARG A 102 -4.95 21.49 8.68
N LYS A 103 -4.43 21.54 9.91
CA LYS A 103 -3.50 22.56 10.37
C LYS A 103 -2.06 22.12 10.06
N PRO A 104 -1.35 22.82 9.18
CA PRO A 104 0.05 22.52 8.94
C PRO A 104 0.93 23.04 10.08
N LYS A 105 2.15 22.49 10.18
CA LYS A 105 3.21 22.96 11.08
C LYS A 105 4.19 23.81 10.28
N LEU A 106 4.40 25.06 10.70
CA LEU A 106 5.32 25.96 10.01
C LEU A 106 6.76 25.59 10.37
N LYS A 107 7.49 25.03 9.41
CA LYS A 107 8.85 24.49 9.62
C LYS A 107 9.93 25.53 9.40
N LYS A 108 9.87 26.25 8.29
CA LYS A 108 10.87 27.27 7.91
C LYS A 108 10.18 28.51 7.37
N VAL A 109 10.75 29.67 7.70
CA VAL A 109 10.37 30.98 7.17
C VAL A 109 11.66 31.74 6.89
N SER A 110 11.83 32.17 5.65
CA SER A 110 12.88 33.06 5.18
C SER A 110 12.26 34.37 4.69
N ALA A 111 13.09 35.29 4.21
CA ALA A 111 12.60 36.53 3.61
C ALA A 111 11.82 36.29 2.30
N THR A 112 12.06 35.15 1.62
CA THR A 112 11.55 34.85 0.28
C THR A 112 10.71 33.57 0.20
N SER A 113 10.73 32.73 1.23
CA SER A 113 10.09 31.41 1.20
C SER A 113 9.61 30.96 2.57
N PHE A 114 8.57 30.13 2.59
CA PHE A 114 8.11 29.45 3.80
C PHE A 114 7.76 27.99 3.48
N THR A 115 7.92 27.12 4.47
CA THR A 115 7.66 25.69 4.34
C THR A 115 6.71 25.23 5.42
N TRP A 116 5.60 24.65 4.98
CA TRP A 116 4.63 23.99 5.83
C TRP A 116 4.81 22.47 5.76
N GLU A 117 4.71 21.82 6.90
CA GLU A 117 4.77 20.38 7.06
C GLU A 117 3.40 19.86 7.47
N PHE A 118 2.95 18.79 6.83
CA PHE A 118 1.68 18.14 7.14
C PHE A 118 1.93 16.74 7.66
N ASP A 119 1.18 16.37 8.70
CA ASP A 119 1.15 15.00 9.17
C ASP A 119 0.25 14.18 8.22
N ILE A 120 0.84 13.17 7.58
CA ILE A 120 0.17 12.30 6.62
C ILE A 120 -0.02 10.93 7.26
N SER A 121 -1.22 10.36 7.11
CA SER A 121 -1.47 8.97 7.43
C SER A 121 -1.09 8.12 6.24
N VAL A 122 -0.33 7.05 6.47
CA VAL A 122 0.05 6.05 5.47
C VAL A 122 0.10 4.71 6.21
N PRO A 123 -0.51 3.64 5.68
CA PRO A 123 -0.51 2.35 6.35
C PRO A 123 0.91 1.79 6.45
N SER A 124 1.22 1.17 7.58
CA SER A 124 2.51 0.50 7.77
C SER A 124 2.51 -0.91 7.17
N LYS A 125 3.70 -1.41 6.80
CA LYS A 125 3.87 -2.80 6.31
C LYS A 125 3.31 -3.81 7.32
N THR A 126 3.52 -3.55 8.61
CA THR A 126 3.06 -4.38 9.73
C THR A 126 1.55 -4.35 9.89
N GLU A 127 0.90 -3.19 9.74
CA GLU A 127 -0.57 -3.09 9.74
C GLU A 127 -1.18 -3.93 8.61
N ILE A 128 -0.62 -3.82 7.40
CA ILE A 128 -1.12 -4.60 6.26
C ILE A 128 -0.93 -6.11 6.50
N TYR A 129 0.18 -6.53 7.09
CA TYR A 129 0.36 -7.95 7.43
C TYR A 129 -0.65 -8.44 8.48
N ALA A 130 -1.00 -7.61 9.46
CA ALA A 130 -1.95 -7.99 10.50
C ALA A 130 -3.36 -8.25 9.94
N VAL A 131 -3.78 -7.47 8.94
CA VAL A 131 -5.12 -7.54 8.33
C VAL A 131 -5.20 -8.44 7.10
N THR A 132 -4.11 -9.11 6.74
CA THR A 132 -4.07 -10.05 5.60
C THR A 132 -3.68 -11.46 6.03
N PRO A 133 -4.36 -12.05 7.03
CA PRO A 133 -4.00 -13.38 7.53
C PRO A 133 -4.21 -14.44 6.44
N MET A 134 -3.37 -15.47 6.48
CA MET A 134 -3.53 -16.65 5.66
C MET A 134 -4.32 -17.71 6.45
N THR A 135 -5.28 -18.38 5.82
CA THR A 135 -6.21 -19.29 6.53
C THR A 135 -5.55 -20.57 7.06
N TRP A 136 -4.32 -20.87 6.64
CA TRP A 136 -3.62 -22.12 6.94
C TRP A 136 -2.20 -21.90 7.49
N SER A 137 -1.80 -20.64 7.70
CA SER A 137 -0.50 -20.27 8.23
C SER A 137 -0.65 -19.11 9.21
N SER A 138 0.21 -19.02 10.21
CA SER A 138 0.29 -17.85 11.09
C SER A 138 0.83 -16.59 10.40
N ARG A 139 1.16 -16.66 9.10
CA ARG A 139 1.73 -15.58 8.31
C ARG A 139 0.68 -14.86 7.49
N SER A 140 0.97 -13.60 7.15
CA SER A 140 0.22 -12.84 6.16
C SER A 140 0.40 -13.42 4.76
N TRP A 141 -0.66 -13.44 3.96
CA TRP A 141 -0.55 -13.82 2.55
C TRP A 141 0.31 -12.84 1.76
N VAL A 142 0.22 -11.54 2.04
CA VAL A 142 1.08 -10.51 1.43
C VAL A 142 2.55 -10.83 1.71
N LYS A 143 2.86 -11.16 2.96
CA LYS A 143 4.22 -11.54 3.36
C LYS A 143 4.67 -12.83 2.67
N GLY A 144 3.77 -13.79 2.46
CA GLY A 144 4.03 -15.01 1.70
C GLY A 144 4.38 -14.75 0.23
N VAL A 145 3.63 -13.86 -0.43
CA VAL A 145 3.90 -13.47 -1.83
C VAL A 145 5.30 -12.86 -1.98
N GLU A 146 5.71 -12.02 -1.03
CA GLU A 146 6.96 -11.29 -1.14
C GLU A 146 8.18 -12.07 -0.66
N ARG A 147 8.02 -12.96 0.32
CA ARG A 147 9.15 -13.64 0.98
C ARG A 147 9.24 -15.13 0.72
N GLY A 148 8.25 -15.75 0.08
CA GLY A 148 8.18 -17.19 -0.02
C GLY A 148 6.98 -17.78 0.72
N VAL A 149 6.33 -18.72 0.04
CA VAL A 149 5.34 -19.62 0.62
C VAL A 149 5.98 -21.00 0.75
N THR A 150 5.91 -21.63 1.92
CA THR A 150 6.47 -22.98 2.15
C THR A 150 5.57 -24.05 1.55
N ASN A 151 6.12 -25.24 1.28
CA ASN A 151 5.41 -26.42 0.76
C ASN A 151 4.78 -26.25 -0.63
N TYR A 152 5.19 -25.26 -1.42
CA TYR A 152 4.61 -25.01 -2.74
C TYR A 152 4.77 -26.18 -3.71
N THR A 153 5.85 -26.95 -3.59
CA THR A 153 6.20 -28.12 -4.42
C THR A 153 5.20 -29.29 -4.32
N LYS A 154 4.32 -29.28 -3.32
CA LYS A 154 3.28 -30.30 -3.11
C LYS A 154 1.93 -29.92 -3.72
N THR A 155 1.82 -28.72 -4.31
CA THR A 155 0.55 -28.22 -4.85
C THR A 155 0.28 -28.79 -6.23
N VAL A 156 -0.93 -29.30 -6.43
CA VAL A 156 -1.45 -29.77 -7.72
C VAL A 156 -2.73 -28.99 -8.04
N PHE A 157 -2.93 -28.68 -9.31
CA PHE A 157 -4.12 -27.96 -9.76
C PHE A 157 -5.06 -28.92 -10.49
N ARG A 158 -6.24 -29.11 -9.90
CA ARG A 158 -7.32 -29.91 -10.47
C ARG A 158 -8.62 -29.42 -9.86
N GLU A 159 -9.65 -29.34 -10.69
CA GLU A 159 -10.99 -29.07 -10.19
C GLU A 159 -11.43 -30.16 -9.23
N SER A 160 -11.79 -29.77 -8.00
CA SER A 160 -12.22 -30.71 -6.97
C SER A 160 -13.12 -30.01 -5.95
N PRO A 161 -14.29 -30.58 -5.61
CA PRO A 161 -15.13 -30.10 -4.52
C PRO A 161 -14.43 -30.11 -3.15
N GLN A 162 -13.39 -30.94 -2.98
CA GLN A 162 -12.61 -31.01 -1.74
C GLN A 162 -11.60 -29.85 -1.58
N SER A 163 -11.39 -29.06 -2.63
CA SER A 163 -10.53 -27.89 -2.58
C SER A 163 -11.29 -26.67 -2.05
N ARG A 164 -10.68 -25.90 -1.13
CA ARG A 164 -11.25 -24.64 -0.61
C ARG A 164 -11.55 -23.61 -1.71
N SER A 165 -10.67 -23.53 -2.69
CA SER A 165 -10.83 -22.69 -3.88
C SER A 165 -11.58 -23.41 -5.00
N GLY A 166 -11.71 -24.74 -4.92
CA GLY A 166 -12.21 -25.59 -5.98
C GLY A 166 -11.16 -26.02 -7.01
N VAL A 167 -9.91 -25.51 -6.96
CA VAL A 167 -8.90 -25.72 -8.03
C VAL A 167 -7.51 -26.14 -7.57
N ALA A 168 -7.18 -26.01 -6.28
CA ALA A 168 -5.85 -26.31 -5.76
C ALA A 168 -5.90 -27.37 -4.65
N LEU A 169 -5.06 -28.39 -4.77
CA LEU A 169 -4.95 -29.52 -3.84
C LEU A 169 -3.51 -29.68 -3.37
N GLN A 170 -3.33 -30.19 -2.16
CA GLN A 170 -2.02 -30.51 -1.60
C GLN A 170 -1.80 -32.03 -1.65
N SER A 171 -0.75 -32.46 -2.34
CA SER A 171 -0.30 -33.85 -2.36
C SER A 171 0.51 -34.18 -1.11
N LYS A 172 0.50 -35.45 -0.71
CA LYS A 172 1.41 -35.95 0.34
C LYS A 172 2.86 -35.98 -0.15
N GLN A 173 3.05 -36.25 -1.44
CA GLN A 173 4.36 -36.34 -2.09
C GLN A 173 4.73 -35.01 -2.78
N ASN A 174 6.02 -34.78 -2.98
CA ASN A 174 6.49 -33.65 -3.78
C ASN A 174 6.22 -33.93 -5.26
N VAL A 175 5.52 -33.02 -5.93
CA VAL A 175 5.15 -33.14 -7.35
C VAL A 175 5.97 -32.20 -8.22
N ASN A 176 6.53 -31.13 -7.63
CA ASN A 176 7.31 -30.09 -8.32
C ASN A 176 6.59 -29.53 -9.58
N PHE A 177 5.26 -29.46 -9.52
CA PHE A 177 4.42 -29.05 -10.64
C PHE A 177 4.53 -27.56 -10.96
N ILE A 178 4.84 -26.74 -9.94
CA ILE A 178 4.97 -25.28 -10.02
C ILE A 178 6.30 -24.80 -9.47
N THR A 179 6.73 -23.64 -9.97
CA THR A 179 7.87 -22.89 -9.44
C THR A 179 7.34 -21.57 -8.90
N PHE A 180 7.36 -21.40 -7.58
CA PHE A 180 6.93 -20.14 -6.96
C PHE A 180 8.07 -19.11 -6.98
N SER A 181 7.79 -17.93 -7.53
CA SER A 181 8.71 -16.80 -7.57
C SER A 181 8.27 -15.69 -6.62
N PRO A 182 8.98 -15.47 -5.49
CA PRO A 182 8.69 -14.36 -4.59
C PRO A 182 8.75 -13.03 -5.33
N THR A 183 7.70 -12.22 -5.22
CA THR A 183 7.56 -10.98 -5.99
C THR A 183 7.32 -9.80 -5.03
N PRO A 184 8.16 -8.75 -5.05
CA PRO A 184 7.92 -7.54 -4.27
C PRO A 184 6.57 -6.92 -4.65
N TYR A 185 5.71 -6.62 -3.67
CA TYR A 185 4.33 -6.23 -3.94
C TYR A 185 3.94 -4.98 -3.15
N ILE A 186 3.38 -5.13 -1.95
CA ILE A 186 2.92 -4.02 -1.13
C ILE A 186 4.09 -3.23 -0.56
N THR A 187 5.17 -3.91 -0.20
CA THR A 187 6.34 -3.25 0.37
C THR A 187 6.99 -2.29 -0.60
N SER A 188 7.09 -2.68 -1.88
CA SER A 188 7.66 -1.86 -2.93
C SER A 188 6.77 -0.65 -3.24
N LEU A 189 5.45 -0.83 -3.26
CA LEU A 189 4.46 0.25 -3.42
C LEU A 189 4.55 1.28 -2.27
N LEU A 190 4.56 0.81 -1.03
CA LEU A 190 4.67 1.69 0.15
C LEU A 190 6.01 2.44 0.20
N ASP A 191 7.11 1.79 -0.18
CA ASP A 191 8.42 2.43 -0.20
C ASP A 191 8.51 3.51 -1.28
N LYS A 192 7.91 3.27 -2.46
CA LYS A 192 7.76 4.30 -3.50
C LYS A 192 6.90 5.48 -3.04
N LEU A 193 5.74 5.20 -2.42
CA LEU A 193 4.87 6.24 -1.88
C LEU A 193 5.61 7.11 -0.85
N LYS A 194 6.31 6.48 0.10
CA LYS A 194 7.12 7.19 1.11
C LYS A 194 8.22 8.05 0.48
N LYS A 195 8.85 7.59 -0.61
CA LYS A 195 9.85 8.39 -1.34
C LYS A 195 9.25 9.63 -1.99
N LYS A 196 8.04 9.52 -2.57
CA LYS A 196 7.32 10.66 -3.20
C LYS A 196 6.77 11.68 -2.18
N LEU A 197 6.62 11.26 -0.93
CA LEU A 197 6.17 12.10 0.19
C LEU A 197 7.29 12.88 0.88
N LYS A 198 8.55 12.44 0.74
CA LYS A 198 9.73 13.22 1.17
C LYS A 198 9.98 14.40 0.24
#